data_AF-A0A2V7M9N7-F1
#
_entry.id   AF-A0A2V7M9N7-F1
#
_cell.length_a   1.000
_cell.length_b   1.000
_cell.length_c   1.000
_cell.angle_alpha   90.00
_cell.angle_beta   90.00
_cell.angle_gamma   90.00
#
_symmetry.space_group_name_H-M   'P 1'
#
loop_
_entity.id
_entity.type
_entity.pdbx_description
1 polymer ?
#
loop_
_entity_poly.entity_id
_entity_poly.type
_entity_poly.pdbx_seq_one_letter_code
_entity_poly.pdbx_strand_id
1 'polypeptide(L)'
;MDLFIAHEVVFPLTAGRLVIPPASVEYALPVSFSFFSREERYTLRSDSIAITVLPLPPPANATNVVGEGLRLDLQIDPATSRVGEPVEASVTISGIGNVSLWPEPALKWPTGFRVYPAQTEVRVATDAGRIAGSKTFHYLAVPDSSGNFVLPEVRYPYFHATAGRYETATAPPRALAVAPGAEPRAARILPPLLPARGELAADSLSRRLGWQGWLALLLVPPLIAWLARHRWRRAPATAAVAADPRLTPLGRLEREFLAVLASYVSDPFARDGDGLAQALRAAGVDSAVADHVKRLRDRLRAARYGPRGLGDAAELAEEIEQVLRVLGAEGSIGARRPHAIVTVLLLLLVPLTAVAQTPSAEALFEAGALRAAADSFAARAAREPRDPAHWYNLGATLYRAGADGKATAAWIRAARLAPRDPAIRRALRLLPAPDPVTEQLLRVGWATPVEWGLVAAGGWLVVWLLVAAGSRRRVGIALFGAVALGASVVGGIEWRRRDQAIAVAIADGVPVRAAPYGGASAAASVPAGGALLVGRRYGPWVEVHRADGIHGWVLGEEIAGL
;
A
#
# COMPACT_ATOMS: atom_id res chain seq x y z
N MET A 1 88.45 20.00 16.40
CA MET A 1 87.64 18.76 16.40
C MET A 1 86.22 19.23 16.25
N ASP A 2 85.59 18.96 15.12
CA ASP A 2 84.20 19.39 14.90
C ASP A 2 83.28 18.38 15.59
N LEU A 3 82.46 18.86 16.52
CA LEU A 3 81.49 18.04 17.22
C LEU A 3 80.19 18.02 16.41
N PHE A 4 79.83 16.85 15.87
CA PHE A 4 78.53 16.67 15.23
C PHE A 4 77.44 16.55 16.29
N ILE A 5 76.50 17.50 16.32
CA ILE A 5 75.45 17.59 17.34
C ILE A 5 74.15 16.97 16.84
N ALA A 6 73.65 17.41 15.68
CA ALA A 6 72.38 16.97 15.12
C ALA A 6 72.34 17.19 13.60
N HIS A 7 71.41 16.49 12.95
CA HIS A 7 71.05 16.70 11.56
C HIS A 7 69.56 17.06 11.47
N GLU A 8 69.27 18.22 10.88
CA GLU A 8 67.90 18.71 10.66
C GLU A 8 67.63 18.94 9.17
N VAL A 9 66.43 18.60 8.72
CA VAL A 9 65.99 18.85 7.34
C VAL A 9 64.98 19.99 7.36
N VAL A 10 65.25 21.03 6.58
CA VAL A 10 64.40 22.23 6.52
C VAL A 10 63.65 22.24 5.20
N PHE A 11 62.32 22.36 5.27
CA PHE A 11 61.45 22.55 4.11
C PHE A 11 60.94 23.99 4.10
N PRO A 12 61.35 24.83 3.14
CA PRO A 12 60.84 26.19 3.08
C PRO A 12 59.37 26.19 2.64
N LEU A 13 58.55 26.99 3.34
CA LEU A 13 57.12 27.13 3.06
C LEU A 13 56.81 28.34 2.16
N THR A 14 57.73 29.29 2.09
CA THR A 14 57.61 30.53 1.32
C THR A 14 58.89 30.82 0.54
N ALA A 15 58.73 31.42 -0.64
CA ALA A 15 59.86 31.90 -1.42
C ALA A 15 60.46 33.17 -0.79
N GLY A 16 61.76 33.39 -0.99
CA GLY A 16 62.49 34.54 -0.46
C GLY A 16 63.75 34.17 0.30
N ARG A 17 64.35 35.17 0.94
CA ARG A 17 65.58 35.00 1.73
C ARG A 17 65.24 34.61 3.16
N LEU A 18 65.68 33.44 3.59
CA LEU A 18 65.56 32.93 4.95
C LEU A 18 66.93 32.94 5.63
N VAL A 19 66.97 33.32 6.90
CA VAL A 19 68.19 33.28 7.71
C VAL A 19 67.98 32.25 8.81
N ILE A 20 68.77 31.18 8.77
CA ILE A 20 68.85 30.20 9.87
C ILE A 20 69.66 30.85 10.99
N PRO A 21 69.08 31.03 12.18
CA PRO A 21 69.78 31.63 13.30
C PRO A 21 70.95 30.74 13.75
N PRO A 22 71.96 31.32 14.40
CA PRO A 22 73.09 30.54 14.91
C PRO A 22 72.61 29.52 15.95
N ALA A 23 73.10 28.28 15.86
CA ALA A 23 72.89 27.26 16.87
C ALA A 23 73.70 27.63 18.12
N SER A 24 73.13 27.45 19.31
CA SER A 24 73.82 27.74 20.58
C SER A 24 73.90 26.50 21.46
N VAL A 25 75.08 26.23 22.02
CA VAL A 25 75.30 25.22 23.04
C VAL A 25 75.69 25.91 24.34
N GLU A 26 74.93 25.65 25.39
CA GLU A 26 75.28 26.02 26.76
C GLU A 26 75.94 24.82 27.44
N TYR A 27 77.15 25.02 27.98
CA TYR A 27 77.85 23.99 28.74
C TYR A 27 78.44 24.60 30.00
N ALA A 28 78.61 23.77 31.03
CA ALA A 28 79.19 24.18 32.29
C ALA A 28 80.46 23.37 32.56
N LEU A 29 81.54 24.05 32.97
CA LEU A 29 82.78 23.39 33.36
C LEU A 29 82.98 23.56 34.87
N PRO A 30 83.29 22.48 35.61
CA PRO A 30 83.64 22.59 37.01
C PRO A 30 85.01 23.27 37.13
N VAL A 31 85.12 24.27 38.00
CA VAL A 31 86.39 25.00 38.23
C VAL A 31 87.44 24.09 38.91
N SER A 32 86.99 23.01 39.57
CA SER A 32 87.84 21.97 40.15
C SER A 32 87.11 20.62 40.21
N PHE A 33 87.85 19.49 40.23
CA PHE A 33 87.29 18.12 40.30
C PHE A 33 86.69 17.74 41.68
N SER A 34 86.35 18.71 42.52
CA SER A 34 85.73 18.51 43.84
C SER A 34 84.20 18.55 43.74
N PHE A 35 83.52 17.70 44.52
CA PHE A 35 82.05 17.51 44.48
C PHE A 35 81.23 18.77 44.83
N PHE A 36 81.85 19.79 45.43
CA PHE A 36 81.23 21.08 45.80
C PHE A 36 81.76 22.27 44.97
N SER A 37 82.36 22.01 43.81
CA SER A 37 82.95 23.05 42.97
C SER A 37 81.87 23.92 42.30
N ARG A 38 82.14 25.22 42.19
CA ARG A 38 81.30 26.15 41.44
C ARG A 38 81.44 25.83 39.95
N GLU A 39 80.33 25.72 39.23
CA GLU A 39 80.32 25.55 37.78
C GLU A 39 80.31 26.91 37.08
N GLU A 40 81.18 27.08 36.07
CA GLU A 40 81.15 28.22 35.16
C GLU A 40 80.42 27.86 33.88
N ARG A 41 79.44 28.68 33.49
CA ARG A 41 78.61 28.47 32.30
C ARG A 41 79.18 29.24 31.12
N TYR A 42 79.29 28.55 29.99
CA TYR A 42 79.76 29.09 28.72
C TYR A 42 78.69 28.85 27.64
N THR A 43 78.59 29.78 26.70
CA THR A 43 77.73 29.64 25.52
C THR A 43 78.58 29.73 24.26
N LEU A 44 78.58 28.67 23.46
CA LEU A 44 79.14 28.68 22.11
C LEU A 44 78.01 28.91 21.11
N ARG A 45 78.26 29.73 20.09
CA ARG A 45 77.31 30.00 18.99
C ARG A 45 77.97 29.68 17.66
N SER A 46 77.22 29.07 16.75
CA SER A 46 77.64 28.92 15.35
C SER A 46 77.46 30.23 14.58
N ASP A 47 77.85 30.23 13.30
CA ASP A 47 77.44 31.28 12.37
C ASP A 47 75.98 31.08 11.92
N SER A 48 75.33 32.17 11.50
CA SER A 48 74.02 32.13 10.84
C SER A 48 74.17 31.79 9.36
N ILE A 49 73.25 31.01 8.81
CA ILE A 49 73.26 30.62 7.39
C ILE A 49 72.10 31.29 6.66
N ALA A 50 72.38 32.01 5.56
CA ALA A 50 71.33 32.58 4.71
C ALA A 50 71.02 31.64 3.54
N ILE A 51 69.75 31.27 3.38
CA ILE A 51 69.23 30.44 2.29
C ILE A 51 68.31 31.30 1.41
N THR A 52 68.45 31.20 0.09
CA THR A 52 67.53 31.85 -0.85
C THR A 52 66.61 30.80 -1.47
N VAL A 53 65.32 30.88 -1.15
CA VAL A 53 64.29 29.98 -1.66
C VAL A 53 63.71 30.56 -2.94
N LEU A 54 63.83 29.82 -4.03
CA LEU A 54 63.28 30.21 -5.33
C LEU A 54 61.76 30.00 -5.36
N PRO A 55 61.01 30.87 -6.04
CA PRO A 55 59.60 30.62 -6.31
C PRO A 55 59.43 29.43 -7.27
N LEU A 56 58.30 28.72 -7.16
CA LEU A 56 57.94 27.67 -8.11
C LEU A 56 57.75 28.27 -9.52
N PRO A 57 58.20 27.58 -10.59
CA PRO A 57 58.08 28.08 -11.95
C PRO A 57 56.61 28.14 -12.39
N PRO A 58 56.22 29.09 -13.25
CA PRO A 58 54.86 29.14 -13.77
C PRO A 58 54.51 27.92 -14.63
N PRO A 59 53.25 27.46 -14.62
CA PRO A 59 52.12 28.03 -13.88
C PRO A 59 52.15 27.64 -12.40
N ALA A 60 52.24 28.65 -11.53
CA ALA A 60 52.28 28.53 -10.07
C ALA A 60 51.00 27.88 -9.49
N ASN A 61 49.96 27.71 -10.31
CA ASN A 61 48.64 27.19 -9.93
C ASN A 61 48.50 25.66 -10.10
N ALA A 62 49.51 24.94 -10.57
CA ALA A 62 49.37 23.50 -10.81
C ALA A 62 49.39 22.68 -9.50
N THR A 63 50.23 23.05 -8.53
CA THR A 63 50.43 22.35 -7.25
C THR A 63 51.45 23.09 -6.38
N ASN A 64 51.26 23.08 -5.06
CA ASN A 64 52.27 23.52 -4.08
C ASN A 64 53.07 22.34 -3.50
N VAL A 65 52.91 21.15 -4.08
CA VAL A 65 53.58 19.93 -3.62
C VAL A 65 54.99 19.88 -4.18
N VAL A 66 55.97 19.73 -3.29
CA VAL A 66 57.38 19.51 -3.64
C VAL A 66 57.80 18.14 -3.12
N GLY A 67 58.44 17.36 -3.98
CA GLY A 67 58.93 16.02 -3.63
C GLY A 67 59.72 15.37 -4.77
N GLU A 68 60.25 14.19 -4.52
CA GLU A 68 61.05 13.43 -5.49
C GLU A 68 60.54 11.99 -5.58
N GLY A 69 60.39 11.52 -6.82
CA GLY A 69 59.96 10.14 -7.10
C GLY A 69 58.62 9.77 -6.47
N LEU A 70 57.64 10.69 -6.46
CA LEU A 70 56.34 10.40 -5.86
C LEU A 70 55.62 9.28 -6.61
N ARG A 71 55.06 8.33 -5.87
CA ARG A 71 54.22 7.24 -6.36
C ARG A 71 52.86 7.31 -5.70
N LEU A 72 51.84 7.04 -6.50
CA LEU A 72 50.45 7.04 -6.07
C LEU A 72 49.88 5.62 -6.21
N ASP A 73 49.30 5.10 -5.13
CA ASP A 73 48.61 3.82 -5.12
C ASP A 73 47.15 4.01 -4.67
N LEU A 74 46.21 3.43 -5.41
CA LEU A 74 44.78 3.51 -5.15
C LEU A 74 44.26 2.09 -4.95
N GLN A 75 43.78 1.81 -3.74
CA GLN A 75 43.24 0.51 -3.36
C GLN A 75 41.75 0.64 -3.01
N ILE A 76 41.01 -0.41 -3.37
CA ILE A 76 39.60 -0.57 -3.02
C ILE A 76 39.44 -2.02 -2.55
N ASP A 77 38.97 -2.20 -1.32
CA ASP A 77 38.77 -3.51 -0.72
C ASP A 77 37.39 -3.57 -0.02
N PRO A 78 36.49 -4.50 -0.43
CA PRO A 78 36.58 -5.40 -1.58
C PRO A 78 36.32 -4.71 -2.94
N ALA A 79 36.90 -5.24 -4.02
CA ALA A 79 36.65 -4.79 -5.40
C ALA A 79 35.24 -5.15 -5.94
N THR A 80 34.47 -5.91 -5.15
CA THR A 80 33.08 -6.26 -5.40
C THR A 80 32.26 -5.97 -4.15
N SER A 81 31.14 -5.27 -4.29
CA SER A 81 30.26 -4.89 -3.18
C SER A 81 28.79 -5.07 -3.56
N ARG A 82 27.88 -4.78 -2.63
CA ARG A 82 26.44 -4.74 -2.87
C ARG A 82 25.88 -3.37 -2.50
N VAL A 83 24.72 -3.03 -3.06
CA VAL A 83 24.00 -1.81 -2.67
C VAL A 83 23.78 -1.78 -1.16
N GLY A 84 24.23 -0.70 -0.51
CA GLY A 84 24.15 -0.51 0.94
C GLY A 84 25.32 -1.09 1.75
N GLU A 85 26.22 -1.87 1.14
CA GLU A 85 27.42 -2.39 1.83
C GLU A 85 28.60 -1.42 1.70
N PRO A 86 29.20 -0.97 2.80
CA PRO A 86 30.33 -0.05 2.75
C PRO A 86 31.58 -0.72 2.16
N VAL A 87 32.34 0.03 1.37
CA VAL A 87 33.62 -0.37 0.77
C VAL A 87 34.70 0.56 1.28
N GLU A 88 35.85 0.01 1.67
CA GLU A 88 37.01 0.80 2.04
C GLU A 88 37.82 1.13 0.78
N ALA A 89 38.16 2.40 0.62
CA ALA A 89 39.11 2.84 -0.39
C ALA A 89 40.23 3.61 0.28
N SER A 90 41.46 3.40 -0.17
CA SER A 90 42.63 4.08 0.35
C SER A 90 43.51 4.60 -0.78
N VAL A 91 44.08 5.78 -0.57
CA VAL A 91 45.00 6.42 -1.50
C VAL A 91 46.30 6.69 -0.79
N THR A 92 47.38 6.04 -1.25
CA THR A 92 48.70 6.14 -0.64
C THR A 92 49.63 6.94 -1.55
N ILE A 93 50.16 8.04 -1.04
CA ILE A 93 51.24 8.82 -1.66
C ILE A 93 52.55 8.42 -0.99
N SER A 94 53.55 8.02 -1.76
CA SER A 94 54.87 7.65 -1.23
C SER A 94 56.00 8.31 -2.00
N GLY A 95 57.09 8.68 -1.32
CA GLY A 95 58.27 9.29 -1.95
C GLY A 95 59.12 10.10 -0.99
N ILE A 96 59.95 10.99 -1.53
CA ILE A 96 60.86 11.85 -0.76
C ILE A 96 60.27 13.27 -0.71
N GLY A 97 60.23 13.88 0.48
CA GLY A 97 59.74 15.24 0.67
C GLY A 97 59.08 15.46 2.03
N ASN A 98 58.37 16.58 2.17
CA ASN A 98 57.63 16.88 3.40
C ASN A 98 56.28 16.14 3.43
N VAL A 99 56.33 14.86 3.80
CA VAL A 99 55.20 13.92 3.81
C VAL A 99 53.99 14.49 4.54
N SER A 100 54.20 15.15 5.69
CA SER A 100 53.12 15.71 6.53
C SER A 100 52.31 16.77 5.80
N LEU A 101 52.94 17.56 4.92
CA LEU A 101 52.32 18.68 4.20
C LEU A 101 51.70 18.29 2.86
N TRP A 102 51.80 17.04 2.42
CA TRP A 102 51.16 16.61 1.19
C TRP A 102 49.62 16.70 1.31
N PRO A 103 48.94 17.50 0.47
CA PRO A 103 47.50 17.64 0.50
C PRO A 103 46.81 16.38 0.00
N GLU A 104 45.54 16.25 0.37
CA GLU A 104 44.66 15.18 -0.10
C GLU A 104 44.50 15.21 -1.64
N PRO A 105 44.62 14.06 -2.33
CA PRO A 105 44.40 13.99 -3.77
C PRO A 105 42.93 14.23 -4.14
N ALA A 106 42.70 14.87 -5.29
CA ALA A 106 41.34 15.14 -5.76
C ALA A 106 40.70 13.87 -6.39
N LEU A 107 39.88 13.16 -5.64
CA LEU A 107 39.15 11.98 -6.12
C LEU A 107 37.80 12.35 -6.73
N LYS A 108 37.49 11.81 -7.91
CA LYS A 108 36.20 11.97 -8.58
C LYS A 108 35.39 10.68 -8.47
N TRP A 109 34.52 10.63 -7.47
CA TRP A 109 33.64 9.48 -7.26
C TRP A 109 32.52 9.41 -8.30
N PRO A 110 32.16 8.21 -8.79
CA PRO A 110 31.03 8.04 -9.69
C PRO A 110 29.70 8.37 -8.99
N THR A 111 28.68 8.73 -9.77
CA THR A 111 27.33 9.01 -9.26
C THR A 111 26.75 7.78 -8.55
N GLY A 112 26.08 7.97 -7.42
CA GLY A 112 25.49 6.87 -6.65
C GLY A 112 26.40 6.31 -5.55
N PHE A 113 27.40 7.08 -5.11
CA PHE A 113 28.22 6.78 -3.94
C PHE A 113 28.11 7.88 -2.89
N ARG A 114 27.94 7.49 -1.63
CA ARG A 114 28.15 8.36 -0.47
C ARG A 114 29.51 8.07 0.12
N VAL A 115 30.35 9.08 0.23
CA VAL A 115 31.75 8.91 0.65
C VAL A 115 32.00 9.69 1.93
N TYR A 116 32.63 9.02 2.89
CA TYR A 116 33.00 9.58 4.17
C TYR A 116 34.53 9.51 4.30
N PRO A 117 35.22 10.64 4.52
CA PRO A 117 36.65 10.61 4.82
C PRO A 117 36.87 9.92 6.16
N ALA A 118 37.90 9.10 6.24
CA ALA A 118 38.32 8.40 7.45
C ALA A 118 39.69 8.92 7.92
N GLN A 119 40.31 8.21 8.87
CA GLN A 119 41.60 8.63 9.45
C GLN A 119 42.70 8.61 8.39
N THR A 120 43.63 9.57 8.48
CA THR A 120 44.81 9.64 7.60
C THR A 120 46.02 9.09 8.35
N GLU A 121 46.75 8.15 7.75
CA GLU A 121 48.00 7.64 8.30
C GLU A 121 49.20 8.35 7.67
N VAL A 122 50.18 8.74 8.49
CA VAL A 122 51.44 9.34 8.02
C VAL A 122 52.59 8.52 8.58
N ARG A 123 53.43 7.98 7.69
CA ARG A 123 54.66 7.27 8.06
C ARG A 123 55.84 8.00 7.47
N VAL A 124 56.67 8.57 8.35
CA VAL A 124 57.88 9.30 7.97
C VAL A 124 59.10 8.47 8.31
N ALA A 125 60.03 8.38 7.38
CA ALA A 125 61.33 7.73 7.54
C ALA A 125 62.44 8.73 7.19
N THR A 126 63.48 8.77 8.01
CA THR A 126 64.67 9.57 7.79
C THR A 126 65.83 8.66 7.45
N ASP A 127 66.43 8.83 6.27
CA ASP A 127 67.60 8.06 5.84
C ASP A 127 68.62 8.98 5.15
N ALA A 128 69.88 8.88 5.58
CA ALA A 128 71.03 9.65 5.07
C ALA A 128 70.75 11.16 4.86
N GLY A 129 70.00 11.76 5.79
CA GLY A 129 69.67 13.18 5.76
C GLY A 129 68.56 13.60 4.79
N ARG A 130 67.78 12.65 4.27
CA ARG A 130 66.55 12.91 3.51
C ARG A 130 65.33 12.44 4.29
N ILE A 131 64.23 13.18 4.16
CA ILE A 131 62.92 12.75 4.67
C ILE A 131 62.18 12.06 3.53
N ALA A 132 61.84 10.79 3.75
CA ALA A 132 60.98 10.00 2.89
C ALA A 132 59.80 9.48 3.68
N GLY A 133 58.79 8.94 2.99
CA GLY A 133 57.69 8.30 3.69
C GLY A 133 56.47 8.08 2.82
N SER A 134 55.36 7.83 3.51
CA SER A 134 54.06 7.62 2.90
C SER A 134 52.95 8.30 3.68
N LYS A 135 51.93 8.77 2.96
CA LYS A 135 50.70 9.34 3.52
C LYS A 135 49.51 8.64 2.89
N THR A 136 48.69 8.02 3.73
CA THR A 136 47.54 7.22 3.30
C THR A 136 46.25 7.90 3.73
N PHE A 137 45.39 8.20 2.75
CA PHE A 137 44.06 8.77 2.97
C PHE A 137 43.03 7.65 2.86
N HIS A 138 42.26 7.40 3.92
CA HIS A 138 41.21 6.39 3.94
C HIS A 138 39.84 7.02 3.67
N TYR A 139 38.99 6.28 2.95
CA TYR A 139 37.64 6.65 2.58
C TYR A 139 36.70 5.47 2.81
N LEU A 140 35.53 5.74 3.36
CA LEU A 140 34.43 4.79 3.41
C LEU A 140 33.39 5.17 2.36
N ALA A 141 33.23 4.33 1.34
CA ALA A 141 32.32 4.59 0.23
C ALA A 141 31.13 3.61 0.26
N VAL A 142 29.91 4.14 0.32
CA VAL A 142 28.66 3.37 0.37
C VAL A 142 27.93 3.52 -0.98
N PRO A 143 27.75 2.44 -1.75
CA PRO A 143 27.03 2.49 -3.02
C PRO A 143 25.50 2.48 -2.82
N ASP A 144 24.81 3.42 -3.45
CA ASP A 144 23.35 3.56 -3.45
C ASP A 144 22.68 2.90 -4.66
N SER A 145 23.45 2.42 -5.63
CA SER A 145 22.95 1.86 -6.89
C SER A 145 23.79 0.67 -7.35
N SER A 146 23.15 -0.34 -7.95
CA SER A 146 23.84 -1.53 -8.49
C SER A 146 24.33 -1.26 -9.91
N GLY A 147 25.49 -1.81 -10.25
CA GLY A 147 26.10 -1.69 -11.58
C GLY A 147 27.61 -1.86 -11.54
N ASN A 148 28.23 -1.72 -12.71
CA ASN A 148 29.68 -1.66 -12.84
C ASN A 148 30.11 -0.19 -12.86
N PHE A 149 30.85 0.22 -11.84
CA PHE A 149 31.38 1.57 -11.69
C PHE A 149 32.88 1.56 -11.94
N VAL A 150 33.40 2.70 -12.39
CA VAL A 150 34.83 2.90 -12.60
C VAL A 150 35.23 4.16 -11.84
N LEU A 151 36.16 3.99 -10.89
CA LEU A 151 36.85 5.12 -10.28
C LEU A 151 37.93 5.58 -11.27
N PRO A 152 37.88 6.83 -11.75
CA PRO A 152 38.79 7.31 -12.79
C PRO A 152 40.22 7.41 -12.27
N GLU A 153 41.16 7.57 -13.22
CA GLU A 153 42.58 7.80 -12.92
C GLU A 153 42.76 8.99 -11.97
N VAL A 154 43.54 8.80 -10.91
CA VAL A 154 43.91 9.88 -9.98
C VAL A 154 45.26 10.45 -10.40
N ARG A 155 45.33 11.77 -10.55
CA ARG A 155 46.53 12.51 -10.97
C ARG A 155 46.99 13.41 -9.84
N TYR A 156 48.27 13.32 -9.50
CA TYR A 156 48.88 14.07 -8.41
C TYR A 156 50.11 14.83 -8.92
N PRO A 157 49.92 16.08 -9.40
CA PRO A 157 51.03 16.91 -9.88
C PRO A 157 51.92 17.33 -8.71
N TYR A 158 53.24 17.29 -8.91
CA TYR A 158 54.26 17.74 -7.95
C TYR A 158 55.46 18.37 -8.65
N PHE A 159 56.19 19.23 -7.94
CA PHE A 159 57.44 19.82 -8.43
C PHE A 159 58.64 19.00 -7.94
N HIS A 160 59.45 18.49 -8.86
CA HIS A 160 60.67 17.77 -8.57
C HIS A 160 61.84 18.75 -8.41
N ALA A 161 62.18 19.11 -7.18
CA ALA A 161 63.17 20.16 -6.88
C ALA A 161 64.55 19.90 -7.49
N THR A 162 65.08 18.68 -7.38
CA THR A 162 66.39 18.30 -7.98
C THR A 162 66.38 18.28 -9.52
N ALA A 163 65.25 17.94 -10.15
CA ALA A 163 65.12 17.89 -11.61
C ALA A 163 64.65 19.22 -12.23
N GLY A 164 64.22 20.18 -11.40
CA GLY A 164 63.77 21.50 -11.82
C GLY A 164 62.50 21.51 -12.68
N ARG A 165 61.65 20.48 -12.61
CA ARG A 165 60.46 20.33 -13.47
C ARG A 165 59.25 19.79 -12.71
N TYR A 166 58.06 20.02 -13.28
CA TYR A 166 56.84 19.40 -12.81
C TYR A 166 56.72 17.97 -13.33
N GLU A 167 56.32 17.07 -12.44
CA GLU A 167 55.99 15.68 -12.73
C GLU A 167 54.60 15.35 -12.19
N THR A 168 54.03 14.21 -12.57
CA THR A 168 52.70 13.81 -12.11
C THR A 168 52.72 12.33 -11.76
N ALA A 169 52.45 12.03 -10.49
CA ALA A 169 52.20 10.67 -10.05
C ALA A 169 50.76 10.29 -10.45
N THR A 170 50.58 9.08 -10.98
CA THR A 170 49.28 8.61 -11.46
C THR A 170 48.94 7.28 -10.83
N ALA A 171 47.65 7.08 -10.50
CA ALA A 171 47.11 5.80 -10.11
C ALA A 171 46.06 5.36 -11.15
N PRO A 172 46.13 4.12 -11.65
CA PRO A 172 45.26 3.66 -12.73
C PRO A 172 43.79 3.58 -12.28
N PRO A 173 42.83 3.69 -13.23
CA PRO A 173 41.42 3.53 -12.92
C PRO A 173 41.12 2.18 -12.25
N ARG A 174 40.17 2.17 -11.31
CA ARG A 174 39.76 0.95 -10.60
C ARG A 174 38.29 0.64 -10.89
N ALA A 175 38.02 -0.57 -11.37
CA ALA A 175 36.66 -1.05 -11.55
C ALA A 175 36.10 -1.55 -10.21
N LEU A 176 34.84 -1.22 -9.94
CA LEU A 176 34.08 -1.65 -8.78
C LEU A 176 32.74 -2.22 -9.25
N ALA A 177 32.53 -3.51 -9.01
CA ALA A 177 31.26 -4.17 -9.33
C ALA A 177 30.34 -4.14 -8.11
N VAL A 178 29.20 -3.47 -8.24
CA VAL A 178 28.17 -3.40 -7.19
C VAL A 178 26.99 -4.26 -7.60
N ALA A 179 26.82 -5.40 -6.95
CA ALA A 179 25.64 -6.23 -7.12
C ALA A 179 24.42 -5.60 -6.42
N PRO A 180 23.18 -5.98 -6.79
CA PRO A 180 22.01 -5.67 -5.99
C PRO A 180 22.20 -6.11 -4.53
N GLY A 181 21.66 -5.30 -3.60
CA GLY A 181 21.73 -5.54 -2.15
C GLY A 181 21.41 -6.98 -1.76
N ALA A 182 22.13 -7.55 -0.79
CA ALA A 182 21.89 -8.91 -0.32
C ALA A 182 20.52 -8.97 0.38
N GLU A 183 19.57 -9.70 -0.22
CA GLU A 183 18.51 -10.34 0.58
C GLU A 183 19.06 -11.69 1.09
N PRO A 184 18.94 -12.02 2.40
CA PRO A 184 19.70 -13.11 3.00
C PRO A 184 19.02 -14.47 2.89
N ARG A 185 19.85 -15.48 2.57
CA ARG A 185 19.81 -16.91 2.96
C ARG A 185 18.62 -17.80 2.56
N ALA A 186 19.02 -18.87 1.85
CA ALA A 186 18.48 -20.23 1.75
C ALA A 186 16.98 -20.35 1.44
N ALA A 187 16.65 -20.94 0.29
CA ALA A 187 15.29 -21.26 -0.12
C ALA A 187 14.58 -22.06 0.98
N ARG A 188 13.75 -21.37 1.76
CA ARG A 188 12.94 -21.95 2.84
C ARG A 188 11.82 -22.79 2.24
N ILE A 189 11.29 -23.73 3.03
CA ILE A 189 10.21 -24.61 2.61
C ILE A 189 9.02 -23.77 2.13
N LEU A 190 8.51 -24.15 0.97
CA LEU A 190 7.53 -23.39 0.20
C LEU A 190 6.11 -23.59 0.72
N PRO A 191 5.38 -22.51 1.06
CA PRO A 191 3.94 -22.55 1.07
C PRO A 191 3.42 -22.75 -0.38
N PRO A 192 2.44 -23.64 -0.62
CA PRO A 192 1.85 -23.77 -1.94
C PRO A 192 1.17 -22.45 -2.34
N LEU A 193 1.43 -21.96 -3.55
CA LEU A 193 0.77 -20.75 -4.06
C LEU A 193 -0.75 -20.94 -4.07
N LEU A 194 -1.48 -19.90 -3.68
CA LEU A 194 -2.94 -19.90 -3.74
C LEU A 194 -3.40 -19.43 -5.14
N PRO A 195 -4.38 -20.11 -5.76
CA PRO A 195 -5.01 -19.60 -6.96
C PRO A 195 -5.79 -18.33 -6.64
N ALA A 196 -5.92 -17.43 -7.62
CA ALA A 196 -6.77 -16.25 -7.49
C ALA A 196 -8.21 -16.69 -7.22
N ARG A 197 -8.80 -16.20 -6.13
CA ARG A 197 -10.19 -16.51 -5.73
C ARG A 197 -11.10 -15.30 -5.81
N GLY A 198 -10.53 -14.10 -6.00
CA GLY A 198 -11.25 -12.84 -5.93
C GLY A 198 -11.54 -12.40 -4.51
N GLU A 199 -12.26 -11.29 -4.40
CA GLU A 199 -12.72 -10.75 -3.12
C GLU A 199 -13.74 -11.68 -2.44
N LEU A 200 -13.76 -11.70 -1.10
CA LEU A 200 -14.80 -12.37 -0.33
C LEU A 200 -16.21 -11.91 -0.76
N ALA A 201 -17.14 -12.87 -0.89
CA ALA A 201 -18.51 -12.59 -1.28
C ALA A 201 -19.19 -11.53 -0.39
N ALA A 202 -18.93 -11.57 0.92
CA ALA A 202 -19.45 -10.60 1.90
C ALA A 202 -19.02 -9.16 1.57
N ASP A 203 -17.73 -8.95 1.31
CA ASP A 203 -17.17 -7.64 0.98
C ASP A 203 -17.67 -7.16 -0.39
N SER A 204 -17.76 -8.07 -1.37
CA SER A 204 -18.32 -7.77 -2.69
C SER A 204 -19.79 -7.33 -2.62
N LEU A 205 -20.57 -7.97 -1.75
CA LEU A 205 -21.97 -7.64 -1.52
C LEU A 205 -22.12 -6.29 -0.82
N SER A 206 -21.31 -6.03 0.21
CA SER A 206 -21.28 -4.74 0.91
C SER A 206 -20.95 -3.59 -0.03
N ARG A 207 -20.00 -3.77 -0.97
CA ARG A 207 -19.68 -2.74 -1.98
C ARG A 207 -20.82 -2.49 -2.96
N ARG A 208 -21.48 -3.54 -3.44
CA ARG A 208 -22.66 -3.39 -4.32
C ARG A 208 -23.82 -2.71 -3.60
N LEU A 209 -23.99 -3.03 -2.32
CA LEU A 209 -25.03 -2.48 -1.46
C LEU A 209 -24.78 -0.99 -1.15
N GLY A 210 -23.51 -0.61 -1.00
CA GLY A 210 -23.09 0.74 -0.65
C GLY A 210 -23.61 1.18 0.72
N TRP A 211 -23.28 2.39 1.14
CA TRP A 211 -23.77 2.94 2.42
C TRP A 211 -25.31 3.09 2.43
N GLN A 212 -25.91 3.33 1.27
CA GLN A 212 -27.36 3.49 1.10
C GLN A 212 -28.11 2.19 1.43
N GLY A 213 -27.62 1.04 0.94
CA GLY A 213 -28.28 -0.22 1.20
C GLY A 213 -28.09 -0.70 2.65
N TRP A 214 -26.97 -0.37 3.31
CA TRP A 214 -26.82 -0.57 4.76
C TRP A 214 -27.83 0.27 5.56
N LEU A 215 -28.03 1.53 5.17
CA LEU A 215 -29.01 2.41 5.80
C LEU A 215 -30.45 1.93 5.56
N ALA A 216 -30.75 1.46 4.34
CA ALA A 216 -32.03 0.83 4.03
C ALA A 216 -32.26 -0.42 4.89
N LEU A 217 -31.25 -1.27 5.08
CA LEU A 217 -31.37 -2.48 5.88
C LEU A 217 -31.60 -2.16 7.38
N LEU A 218 -31.13 -1.01 7.86
CA LEU A 218 -31.43 -0.52 9.20
C LEU A 218 -32.87 0.01 9.33
N LEU A 219 -33.34 0.82 8.37
CA LEU A 219 -34.59 1.60 8.47
C LEU A 219 -35.85 0.91 7.88
N VAL A 220 -35.69 0.10 6.83
CA VAL A 220 -36.82 -0.53 6.14
C VAL A 220 -37.52 -1.60 6.99
N PRO A 221 -36.81 -2.49 7.71
CA PRO A 221 -37.46 -3.50 8.55
C PRO A 221 -38.39 -2.93 9.64
N PRO A 222 -38.01 -1.89 10.42
CA PRO A 222 -38.94 -1.25 11.36
C PRO A 222 -40.14 -0.61 10.66
N LEU A 223 -39.93 0.04 9.52
CA LEU A 223 -41.00 0.68 8.75
C LEU A 223 -42.03 -0.35 8.24
N ILE A 224 -41.56 -1.47 7.69
CA ILE A 224 -42.41 -2.57 7.23
C ILE A 224 -43.18 -3.18 8.40
N ALA A 225 -42.52 -3.44 9.52
CA ALA A 225 -43.19 -4.00 10.71
C ALA A 225 -44.25 -3.06 11.28
N TRP A 226 -43.99 -1.75 11.26
CA TRP A 226 -44.96 -0.72 11.65
C TRP A 226 -46.18 -0.70 10.72
N LEU A 227 -45.96 -0.67 9.40
CA LEU A 227 -47.03 -0.73 8.39
C LEU A 227 -47.85 -2.02 8.49
N ALA A 228 -47.20 -3.17 8.66
CA ALA A 228 -47.87 -4.46 8.81
C ALA A 228 -48.78 -4.49 10.04
N ARG A 229 -48.28 -4.00 11.19
CA ARG A 229 -49.08 -3.88 12.42
C ARG A 229 -50.23 -2.88 12.28
N HIS A 230 -50.02 -1.78 11.55
CA HIS A 230 -51.07 -0.78 11.33
C HIS A 230 -52.14 -1.29 10.34
N ARG A 231 -51.76 -2.05 9.31
CA ARG A 231 -52.71 -2.74 8.41
C ARG A 231 -53.47 -3.87 9.10
N TRP A 232 -52.88 -4.56 10.07
CA TRP A 232 -53.57 -5.60 10.85
C TRP A 232 -54.45 -5.04 11.97
N ARG A 233 -54.10 -3.88 12.55
CA ARG A 233 -55.02 -3.11 13.40
C ARG A 233 -56.18 -2.48 12.60
N ARG A 234 -55.97 -2.27 11.31
CA ARG A 234 -57.00 -1.98 10.30
C ARG A 234 -57.38 -3.22 9.49
N ALA A 235 -57.42 -4.40 10.11
CA ALA A 235 -58.19 -5.48 9.53
C ALA A 235 -59.64 -4.98 9.43
N PRO A 236 -60.24 -4.88 8.24
CA PRO A 236 -61.63 -4.51 8.13
C PRO A 236 -62.41 -5.63 8.82
N ALA A 237 -63.22 -5.27 9.82
CA ALA A 237 -64.42 -6.05 10.09
C ALA A 237 -65.04 -6.32 8.71
N THR A 238 -65.24 -7.60 8.39
CA THR A 238 -65.81 -8.08 7.13
C THR A 238 -66.82 -7.07 6.61
N ALA A 239 -66.38 -6.27 5.63
CA ALA A 239 -67.27 -5.39 4.91
C ALA A 239 -68.11 -6.32 4.05
N ALA A 240 -69.17 -6.86 4.65
CA ALA A 240 -70.36 -7.20 3.92
C ALA A 240 -70.60 -6.02 2.99
N VAL A 241 -70.61 -6.28 1.68
CA VAL A 241 -70.99 -5.32 0.66
C VAL A 241 -72.29 -4.69 1.15
N ALA A 242 -72.18 -3.45 1.63
CA ALA A 242 -73.34 -2.70 2.06
C ALA A 242 -74.19 -2.51 0.81
N ALA A 243 -75.30 -3.24 0.76
CA ALA A 243 -76.33 -3.04 -0.23
C ALA A 243 -76.68 -1.55 -0.23
N ASP A 244 -76.52 -0.91 -1.38
CA ASP A 244 -77.07 0.42 -1.65
C ASP A 244 -78.60 0.31 -1.41
N PRO A 245 -79.19 0.90 -0.33
CA PRO A 245 -80.57 0.59 0.10
C PRO A 245 -81.65 1.08 -0.88
N ARG A 246 -81.24 1.69 -2.00
CA ARG A 246 -82.10 2.40 -2.94
C ARG A 246 -82.31 1.65 -4.26
N LEU A 247 -81.79 0.43 -4.42
CA LEU A 247 -81.94 -0.34 -5.66
C LEU A 247 -82.81 -1.58 -5.48
N THR A 248 -83.75 -1.75 -6.40
CA THR A 248 -84.48 -3.01 -6.58
C THR A 248 -83.51 -4.13 -6.98
N PRO A 249 -83.86 -5.41 -6.75
CA PRO A 249 -83.04 -6.57 -7.16
C PRO A 249 -82.61 -6.51 -8.63
N LEU A 250 -83.53 -6.11 -9.53
CA LEU A 250 -83.24 -5.90 -10.95
C LEU A 250 -82.23 -4.76 -11.19
N GLY A 251 -82.32 -3.66 -10.46
CA GLY A 251 -81.37 -2.54 -10.58
C GLY A 251 -79.95 -2.89 -10.13
N ARG A 252 -79.78 -3.90 -9.26
CA ARG A 252 -78.46 -4.44 -8.89
C ARG A 252 -77.87 -5.25 -10.03
N LEU A 253 -78.66 -6.18 -10.59
CA LEU A 253 -78.25 -7.02 -11.71
C LEU A 253 -77.94 -6.19 -12.97
N GLU A 254 -78.72 -5.13 -13.24
CA GLU A 254 -78.46 -4.19 -14.33
C GLU A 254 -77.10 -3.48 -14.19
N ARG A 255 -76.76 -3.00 -12.98
CA ARG A 255 -75.45 -2.37 -12.75
C ARG A 255 -74.29 -3.35 -12.94
N GLU A 256 -74.43 -4.58 -12.46
CA GLU A 256 -73.42 -5.63 -12.61
C GLU A 256 -73.22 -6.00 -14.08
N PHE A 257 -74.32 -6.16 -14.82
CA PHE A 257 -74.30 -6.37 -16.26
C PHE A 257 -73.59 -5.24 -17.03
N LEU A 258 -73.90 -3.97 -16.72
CA LEU A 258 -73.23 -2.82 -17.34
C LEU A 258 -71.74 -2.73 -16.98
N ALA A 259 -71.36 -3.13 -15.77
CA ALA A 259 -69.95 -3.16 -15.34
C ALA A 259 -69.16 -4.26 -16.09
N VAL A 260 -69.75 -5.44 -16.27
CA VAL A 260 -69.16 -6.51 -17.09
C VAL A 260 -69.08 -6.09 -18.55
N LEU A 261 -70.11 -5.45 -19.11
CA LEU A 261 -70.04 -4.90 -20.46
C LEU A 261 -68.91 -3.87 -20.64
N ALA A 262 -68.64 -3.05 -19.63
CA ALA A 262 -67.55 -2.08 -19.64
C ALA A 262 -66.15 -2.72 -19.62
N SER A 263 -66.01 -3.94 -19.06
CA SER A 263 -64.73 -4.65 -19.09
C SER A 263 -64.45 -5.29 -20.46
N TYR A 264 -65.48 -5.76 -21.16
CA TYR A 264 -65.33 -6.34 -22.51
C TYR A 264 -65.21 -5.29 -23.60
N VAL A 265 -65.95 -4.18 -23.51
CA VAL A 265 -65.93 -3.10 -24.51
C VAL A 265 -65.63 -1.79 -23.80
N SER A 266 -64.39 -1.32 -23.89
CA SER A 266 -63.98 -0.10 -23.18
C SER A 266 -64.64 1.17 -23.77
N ASP A 267 -64.88 1.20 -25.08
CA ASP A 267 -65.45 2.35 -25.79
C ASP A 267 -66.93 2.59 -25.39
N PRO A 268 -67.26 3.74 -24.78
CA PRO A 268 -68.64 4.09 -24.41
C PRO A 268 -69.60 4.15 -25.61
N PHE A 269 -69.16 4.67 -26.77
CA PHE A 269 -70.05 4.83 -27.93
C PHE A 269 -70.41 3.50 -28.57
N ALA A 270 -69.46 2.58 -28.64
CA ALA A 270 -69.72 1.21 -29.10
C ALA A 270 -70.60 0.43 -28.11
N ARG A 271 -70.43 0.65 -26.80
CA ARG A 271 -71.27 0.04 -25.75
C ARG A 271 -72.72 0.47 -25.81
N ASP A 272 -72.95 1.73 -26.14
CA ASP A 272 -74.26 2.35 -26.07
C ASP A 272 -74.96 2.45 -27.43
N GLY A 273 -74.28 2.19 -28.54
CA GLY A 273 -74.82 2.25 -29.90
C GLY A 273 -75.13 0.89 -30.53
N ASP A 274 -75.46 0.90 -31.83
CA ASP A 274 -75.79 -0.32 -32.59
C ASP A 274 -74.60 -1.26 -32.83
N GLY A 275 -73.37 -0.78 -32.63
CA GLY A 275 -72.12 -1.51 -32.82
C GLY A 275 -71.74 -2.49 -31.71
N LEU A 276 -72.53 -2.62 -30.64
CA LEU A 276 -72.17 -3.44 -29.48
C LEU A 276 -71.88 -4.91 -29.82
N ALA A 277 -72.68 -5.54 -30.67
CA ALA A 277 -72.46 -6.94 -31.06
C ALA A 277 -71.12 -7.12 -31.81
N GLN A 278 -70.74 -6.14 -32.65
CA GLN A 278 -69.46 -6.16 -33.36
C GLN A 278 -68.28 -5.95 -32.40
N ALA A 279 -68.43 -5.05 -31.44
CA ALA A 279 -67.41 -4.79 -30.42
C ALA A 279 -67.18 -6.00 -29.49
N LEU A 280 -68.26 -6.68 -29.09
CA LEU A 280 -68.17 -7.91 -28.28
C LEU A 280 -67.50 -9.06 -29.06
N ARG A 281 -67.80 -9.23 -30.35
CA ARG A 281 -67.12 -10.22 -31.20
C ARG A 281 -65.63 -9.89 -31.37
N ALA A 282 -65.28 -8.60 -31.52
CA ALA A 282 -63.88 -8.17 -31.55
C ALA A 282 -63.14 -8.44 -30.23
N ALA A 283 -63.87 -8.45 -29.10
CA ALA A 283 -63.37 -8.84 -27.78
C ALA A 283 -63.34 -10.36 -27.55
N GLY A 284 -63.70 -11.18 -28.54
CA GLY A 284 -63.63 -12.65 -28.49
C GLY A 284 -64.88 -13.35 -27.99
N VAL A 285 -66.02 -12.65 -27.83
CA VAL A 285 -67.30 -13.24 -27.43
C VAL A 285 -67.96 -13.94 -28.63
N ASP A 286 -68.56 -15.10 -28.40
CA ASP A 286 -69.28 -15.84 -29.44
C ASP A 286 -70.38 -14.99 -30.11
N SER A 287 -70.57 -15.19 -31.42
CA SER A 287 -71.50 -14.40 -32.22
C SER A 287 -72.95 -14.45 -31.73
N ALA A 288 -73.43 -15.62 -31.29
CA ALA A 288 -74.80 -15.78 -30.80
C ALA A 288 -74.98 -15.11 -29.43
N VAL A 289 -73.96 -15.16 -28.58
CA VAL A 289 -73.93 -14.50 -27.26
C VAL A 289 -73.88 -12.99 -27.44
N ALA A 290 -73.03 -12.48 -28.33
CA ALA A 290 -72.91 -11.05 -28.61
C ALA A 290 -74.23 -10.42 -29.10
N ASP A 291 -74.97 -11.12 -29.97
CA ASP A 291 -76.29 -10.66 -30.44
C ASP A 291 -77.37 -10.75 -29.36
N HIS A 292 -77.31 -11.77 -28.50
CA HIS A 292 -78.22 -11.89 -27.36
C HIS A 292 -77.99 -10.79 -26.31
N VAL A 293 -76.73 -10.49 -25.98
CA VAL A 293 -76.33 -9.40 -25.08
C VAL A 293 -76.79 -8.04 -25.61
N LYS A 294 -76.65 -7.80 -26.92
CA LYS A 294 -77.17 -6.57 -27.56
C LYS A 294 -78.68 -6.44 -27.38
N ARG A 295 -79.44 -7.51 -27.67
CA ARG A 295 -80.91 -7.52 -27.51
C ARG A 295 -81.35 -7.28 -26.06
N LEU A 296 -80.68 -7.92 -25.09
CA LEU A 296 -80.98 -7.73 -23.67
C LEU A 296 -80.74 -6.27 -23.23
N ARG A 297 -79.62 -5.66 -23.62
CA ARG A 297 -79.35 -4.23 -23.38
C ARG A 297 -80.44 -3.34 -23.97
N ASP A 298 -80.85 -3.59 -25.21
CA ASP A 298 -81.87 -2.79 -25.88
C ASP A 298 -83.25 -2.93 -25.20
N ARG A 299 -83.57 -4.14 -24.72
CA ARG A 299 -84.78 -4.41 -23.92
C ARG A 299 -84.76 -3.70 -22.57
N LEU A 300 -83.60 -3.64 -21.89
CA LEU A 300 -83.42 -2.89 -20.64
C LEU A 300 -83.57 -1.38 -20.83
N ARG A 301 -83.03 -0.84 -21.93
CA ARG A 301 -83.20 0.57 -22.28
C ARG A 301 -84.65 0.90 -22.61
N ALA A 302 -85.33 0.04 -23.37
CA ALA A 302 -86.75 0.19 -23.67
C ALA A 302 -87.61 0.12 -22.40
N ALA A 303 -87.28 -0.74 -21.44
CA ALA A 303 -87.99 -0.83 -20.16
C ALA A 303 -87.78 0.42 -19.27
N ARG A 304 -86.64 1.09 -19.38
CA ARG A 304 -86.28 2.27 -18.58
C ARG A 304 -86.73 3.60 -19.18
N TYR A 305 -86.79 3.69 -20.51
CA TYR A 305 -87.03 4.95 -21.24
C TYR A 305 -88.17 4.88 -22.28
N GLY A 306 -88.83 3.73 -22.43
CA GLY A 306 -89.91 3.53 -23.40
C GLY A 306 -91.31 3.87 -22.86
N PRO A 307 -92.31 4.09 -23.74
CA PRO A 307 -93.67 4.48 -23.36
C PRO A 307 -94.50 3.34 -22.72
N ARG A 308 -94.03 2.08 -22.83
CA ARG A 308 -94.58 0.93 -22.12
C ARG A 308 -93.63 0.64 -20.96
N GLY A 309 -94.09 0.85 -19.73
CA GLY A 309 -93.28 0.67 -18.52
C GLY A 309 -92.71 -0.74 -18.36
N LEU A 310 -91.92 -0.94 -17.30
CA LEU A 310 -91.29 -2.22 -16.91
C LEU A 310 -92.27 -3.38 -17.13
N GLY A 311 -92.00 -4.26 -18.10
CA GLY A 311 -92.68 -5.54 -18.23
C GLY A 311 -92.38 -6.45 -17.02
N ASP A 312 -92.54 -7.76 -17.16
CA ASP A 312 -92.30 -8.70 -16.07
C ASP A 312 -90.84 -8.61 -15.58
N ALA A 313 -90.61 -7.89 -14.48
CA ALA A 313 -89.29 -7.58 -13.96
C ALA A 313 -88.53 -8.82 -13.46
N ALA A 314 -89.26 -9.90 -13.18
CA ALA A 314 -88.69 -11.19 -12.83
C ALA A 314 -88.05 -11.89 -14.05
N GLU A 315 -88.71 -11.86 -15.21
CA GLU A 315 -88.20 -12.46 -16.46
C GLU A 315 -86.89 -11.77 -16.90
N LEU A 316 -86.85 -10.44 -16.83
CA LEU A 316 -85.64 -9.67 -17.14
C LEU A 316 -84.50 -9.92 -16.15
N ALA A 317 -84.81 -10.13 -14.86
CA ALA A 317 -83.79 -10.42 -13.86
C ALA A 317 -83.15 -11.80 -14.10
N GLU A 318 -83.95 -12.82 -14.45
CA GLU A 318 -83.43 -14.15 -14.79
C GLU A 318 -82.59 -14.13 -16.08
N GLU A 319 -83.03 -13.38 -17.10
CA GLU A 319 -82.30 -13.24 -18.37
C GLU A 319 -80.93 -12.56 -18.16
N ILE A 320 -80.85 -11.52 -17.31
CA ILE A 320 -79.57 -10.88 -16.93
C ILE A 320 -78.67 -11.86 -16.18
N GLU A 321 -79.21 -12.61 -15.22
CA GLU A 321 -78.41 -13.54 -14.42
C GLU A 321 -77.83 -14.67 -15.28
N GLN A 322 -78.60 -15.16 -16.25
CA GLN A 322 -78.15 -16.17 -17.20
C GLN A 322 -77.04 -15.64 -18.11
N VAL A 323 -77.15 -14.41 -18.61
CA VAL A 323 -76.09 -13.78 -19.41
C VAL A 323 -74.83 -13.49 -18.58
N LEU A 324 -74.97 -13.05 -17.33
CA LEU A 324 -73.84 -12.88 -16.42
C LEU A 324 -73.12 -14.21 -16.12
N ARG A 325 -73.86 -15.32 -16.00
CA ARG A 325 -73.26 -16.66 -15.86
C ARG A 325 -72.48 -17.07 -17.10
N VAL A 326 -73.01 -16.83 -18.31
CA VAL A 326 -72.33 -17.18 -19.57
C VAL A 326 -71.08 -16.32 -19.77
N LEU A 327 -71.18 -14.99 -19.59
CA LEU A 327 -70.05 -14.07 -19.70
C LEU A 327 -69.01 -14.25 -18.57
N GLY A 328 -69.43 -14.79 -17.43
CA GLY A 328 -68.55 -15.14 -16.30
C GLY A 328 -67.83 -16.48 -16.48
N ALA A 329 -68.40 -17.44 -17.22
CA ALA A 329 -67.82 -18.76 -17.45
C ALA A 329 -66.69 -18.75 -18.51
N GLU A 330 -66.72 -17.83 -19.47
CA GLU A 330 -65.67 -17.68 -20.50
C GLU A 330 -64.49 -16.78 -20.06
N GLY A 331 -64.61 -16.13 -18.88
CA GLY A 331 -63.64 -15.20 -18.32
C GLY A 331 -62.42 -15.84 -17.65
N SER A 332 -61.61 -16.62 -18.39
CA SER A 332 -60.25 -16.99 -17.94
C SER A 332 -59.23 -16.99 -19.08
N ILE A 333 -59.21 -15.92 -19.89
CA ILE A 333 -58.15 -15.74 -20.87
C ILE A 333 -56.99 -14.99 -20.21
N GLY A 334 -56.01 -15.77 -19.75
CA GLY A 334 -54.74 -15.29 -19.22
C GLY A 334 -53.96 -14.50 -20.27
N ALA A 335 -53.87 -13.19 -20.08
CA ALA A 335 -52.93 -12.35 -20.81
C ALA A 335 -51.55 -12.42 -20.14
N ARG A 336 -50.65 -13.10 -20.86
CA ARG A 336 -49.25 -13.37 -20.56
C ARG A 336 -48.43 -12.08 -20.38
N ARG A 337 -47.47 -12.14 -19.46
CA ARG A 337 -46.31 -11.21 -19.39
C ARG A 337 -45.49 -11.30 -20.69
N PRO A 338 -44.92 -10.20 -21.20
CA PRO A 338 -43.77 -10.29 -22.10
C PRO A 338 -42.47 -10.00 -21.33
N HIS A 339 -41.55 -10.96 -21.33
CA HIS A 339 -40.12 -10.68 -21.16
C HIS A 339 -39.38 -11.06 -22.44
N ALA A 340 -38.41 -10.21 -22.76
CA ALA A 340 -37.21 -10.40 -23.59
C ALA A 340 -37.40 -10.57 -25.11
N ILE A 341 -36.72 -9.72 -25.88
CA ILE A 341 -35.51 -10.05 -26.67
C ILE A 341 -35.15 -8.81 -27.52
N VAL A 342 -34.06 -8.12 -27.17
CA VAL A 342 -33.20 -7.45 -28.16
C VAL A 342 -31.77 -7.75 -27.73
N THR A 343 -31.17 -8.72 -28.41
CA THR A 343 -29.74 -9.01 -28.39
C THR A 343 -29.18 -8.57 -29.74
N VAL A 344 -27.91 -8.19 -29.73
CA VAL A 344 -27.02 -7.99 -30.88
C VAL A 344 -27.07 -6.59 -31.48
N LEU A 345 -26.14 -5.72 -31.07
CA LEU A 345 -25.10 -5.16 -31.95
C LEU A 345 -24.18 -4.21 -31.15
N LEU A 346 -23.11 -4.73 -30.54
CA LEU A 346 -21.90 -3.95 -30.22
C LEU A 346 -20.80 -4.89 -29.75
N LEU A 347 -20.27 -5.65 -30.71
CA LEU A 347 -19.09 -6.48 -30.55
C LEU A 347 -18.23 -6.27 -31.79
N LEU A 348 -17.61 -5.09 -31.88
CA LEU A 348 -16.54 -4.77 -32.83
C LEU A 348 -16.00 -3.38 -32.51
N LEU A 349 -15.00 -3.33 -31.62
CA LEU A 349 -13.88 -2.38 -31.58
C LEU A 349 -13.19 -2.50 -30.21
N VAL A 350 -12.38 -3.54 -30.05
CA VAL A 350 -11.29 -3.54 -29.06
C VAL A 350 -10.00 -3.70 -29.87
N PRO A 351 -9.05 -2.76 -29.79
CA PRO A 351 -7.77 -2.92 -30.47
C PRO A 351 -7.03 -4.07 -29.79
N LEU A 352 -6.58 -5.07 -30.56
CA LEU A 352 -5.60 -6.02 -30.08
C LEU A 352 -4.27 -5.28 -29.91
N THR A 353 -4.01 -4.79 -28.71
CA THR A 353 -2.64 -4.49 -28.30
C THR A 353 -1.94 -5.84 -28.08
N ALA A 354 -0.88 -6.08 -28.85
CA ALA A 354 0.04 -7.18 -28.58
C ALA A 354 0.75 -6.86 -27.26
N VAL A 355 0.19 -7.32 -26.15
CA VAL A 355 0.86 -7.30 -24.85
C VAL A 355 1.98 -8.33 -24.93
N ALA A 356 3.22 -7.86 -24.87
CA ALA A 356 4.37 -8.73 -24.67
C ALA A 356 4.07 -9.66 -23.48
N GLN A 357 4.01 -10.98 -23.71
CA GLN A 357 3.73 -11.95 -22.65
C GLN A 357 4.95 -12.01 -21.74
N THR A 358 4.97 -11.15 -20.72
CA THR A 358 5.90 -11.28 -19.61
C THR A 358 5.70 -12.67 -18.97
N PRO A 359 6.77 -13.39 -18.62
CA PRO A 359 6.64 -14.67 -17.93
C PRO A 359 5.73 -14.53 -16.71
N SER A 360 4.86 -15.50 -16.47
CA SER A 360 3.91 -15.44 -15.37
C SER A 360 4.66 -15.39 -14.03
N ALA A 361 4.08 -14.69 -13.04
CA ALA A 361 4.67 -14.58 -11.70
C ALA A 361 4.94 -15.96 -11.08
N GLU A 362 4.05 -16.90 -11.34
CA GLU A 362 4.15 -18.31 -10.98
C GLU A 362 5.35 -18.98 -11.65
N ALA A 363 5.55 -18.79 -12.96
CA ALA A 363 6.71 -19.35 -13.66
C ALA A 363 8.03 -18.75 -13.16
N LEU A 364 8.08 -17.45 -12.85
CA LEU A 364 9.23 -16.79 -12.25
C LEU A 364 9.54 -17.34 -10.86
N PHE A 365 8.51 -17.65 -10.08
CA PHE A 365 8.65 -18.26 -8.76
C PHE A 365 9.16 -19.71 -8.84
N GLU A 366 8.62 -20.51 -9.74
CA GLU A 366 9.08 -21.89 -9.98
C GLU A 366 10.53 -21.90 -10.51
N ALA A 367 10.88 -20.95 -11.39
CA ALA A 367 12.24 -20.76 -11.89
C ALA A 367 13.22 -20.24 -10.81
N GLY A 368 12.75 -19.90 -9.61
CA GLY A 368 13.58 -19.40 -8.51
C GLY A 368 14.03 -17.94 -8.68
N ALA A 369 13.50 -17.20 -9.66
CA ALA A 369 13.76 -15.78 -9.86
C ALA A 369 12.96 -14.92 -8.86
N LEU A 370 13.25 -15.07 -7.57
CA LEU A 370 12.38 -14.62 -6.47
C LEU A 370 12.12 -13.12 -6.44
N ARG A 371 13.10 -12.30 -6.83
CA ARG A 371 12.92 -10.85 -6.87
C ARG A 371 11.96 -10.42 -7.98
N ALA A 372 12.19 -10.91 -9.20
CA ALA A 372 11.28 -10.65 -10.31
C ALA A 372 9.87 -11.21 -10.05
N ALA A 373 9.78 -12.39 -9.41
CA ALA A 373 8.52 -12.96 -8.97
C ALA A 373 7.83 -12.06 -7.94
N ALA A 374 8.54 -11.60 -6.90
CA ALA A 374 8.00 -10.70 -5.88
C ALA A 374 7.51 -9.38 -6.49
N ASP A 375 8.27 -8.77 -7.41
CA ASP A 375 7.87 -7.56 -8.11
C ASP A 375 6.60 -7.80 -8.95
N SER A 376 6.51 -8.94 -9.64
CA SER A 376 5.32 -9.31 -10.42
C SER A 376 4.09 -9.58 -9.54
N PHE A 377 4.26 -10.26 -8.40
CA PHE A 377 3.17 -10.49 -7.44
C PHE A 377 2.75 -9.21 -6.74
N ALA A 378 3.70 -8.31 -6.42
CA ALA A 378 3.42 -7.00 -5.85
C ALA A 378 2.63 -6.12 -6.84
N ALA A 379 3.01 -6.13 -8.12
CA ALA A 379 2.26 -5.44 -9.17
C ALA A 379 0.82 -5.98 -9.31
N ARG A 380 0.64 -7.31 -9.20
CA ARG A 380 -0.69 -7.94 -9.22
C ARG A 380 -1.52 -7.57 -8.00
N ALA A 381 -0.93 -7.64 -6.80
CA ALA A 381 -1.57 -7.21 -5.56
C ALA A 381 -1.91 -5.71 -5.57
N ALA A 382 -1.11 -4.87 -6.22
CA ALA A 382 -1.42 -3.45 -6.37
C ALA A 382 -2.61 -3.19 -7.32
N ARG A 383 -2.75 -3.98 -8.39
CA ARG A 383 -3.89 -3.89 -9.33
C ARG A 383 -5.18 -4.39 -8.70
N GLU A 384 -5.10 -5.49 -7.96
CA GLU A 384 -6.23 -6.16 -7.32
C GLU A 384 -6.01 -6.31 -5.80
N PRO A 385 -6.02 -5.20 -5.05
CA PRO A 385 -5.62 -5.20 -3.63
C PRO A 385 -6.56 -5.93 -2.68
N ARG A 386 -7.73 -6.37 -3.18
CA ARG A 386 -8.79 -7.01 -2.39
C ARG A 386 -8.78 -8.54 -2.48
N ASP A 387 -7.98 -9.12 -3.37
CA ASP A 387 -7.82 -10.58 -3.41
C ASP A 387 -6.76 -11.00 -2.36
N PRO A 388 -7.13 -11.81 -1.35
CA PRO A 388 -6.19 -12.30 -0.35
C PRO A 388 -5.09 -13.19 -0.95
N ALA A 389 -5.35 -13.89 -2.06
CA ALA A 389 -4.39 -14.80 -2.68
C ALA A 389 -3.17 -14.05 -3.23
N HIS A 390 -3.35 -12.85 -3.79
CA HIS A 390 -2.24 -12.05 -4.34
C HIS A 390 -1.27 -11.60 -3.24
N TRP A 391 -1.79 -11.16 -2.10
CA TRP A 391 -0.97 -10.80 -0.93
C TRP A 391 -0.31 -12.03 -0.30
N TYR A 392 -1.01 -13.17 -0.28
CA TYR A 392 -0.45 -14.42 0.20
C TYR A 392 0.73 -14.89 -0.66
N ASN A 393 0.56 -14.90 -1.98
CA ASN A 393 1.59 -15.32 -2.93
C ASN A 393 2.80 -14.39 -2.86
N LEU A 394 2.58 -13.08 -2.79
CA LEU A 394 3.66 -12.11 -2.54
C LEU A 394 4.41 -12.45 -1.25
N GLY A 395 3.71 -12.65 -0.13
CA GLY A 395 4.34 -13.01 1.14
C GLY A 395 5.11 -14.34 1.07
N ALA A 396 4.61 -15.33 0.34
CA ALA A 396 5.30 -16.61 0.13
C ALA A 396 6.60 -16.44 -0.67
N THR A 397 6.58 -15.58 -1.70
CA THR A 397 7.80 -15.26 -2.46
C THR A 397 8.84 -14.53 -1.60
N LEU A 398 8.41 -13.56 -0.79
CA LEU A 398 9.27 -12.78 0.09
C LEU A 398 9.84 -13.64 1.23
N TYR A 399 9.04 -14.55 1.79
CA TYR A 399 9.50 -15.50 2.80
C TYR A 399 10.57 -16.43 2.24
N ARG A 400 10.36 -16.96 1.01
CA ARG A 400 11.37 -17.78 0.34
C ARG A 400 12.64 -16.99 0.01
N ALA A 401 12.51 -15.69 -0.26
CA ALA A 401 13.62 -14.77 -0.46
C ALA A 401 14.32 -14.35 0.86
N GLY A 402 13.82 -14.79 2.01
CA GLY A 402 14.38 -14.46 3.33
C GLY A 402 14.01 -13.07 3.86
N ALA A 403 13.09 -12.36 3.20
CA ALA A 403 12.63 -11.03 3.57
C ALA A 403 11.45 -11.09 4.57
N ASP A 404 11.73 -11.54 5.79
CA ASP A 404 10.70 -11.85 6.81
C ASP A 404 9.81 -10.66 7.20
N GLY A 405 10.37 -9.45 7.30
CA GLY A 405 9.59 -8.24 7.60
C GLY A 405 8.59 -7.90 6.49
N LYS A 406 9.01 -7.99 5.21
CA LYS A 406 8.13 -7.78 4.06
C LYS A 406 7.08 -8.91 3.94
N ALA A 407 7.48 -10.16 4.18
CA ALA A 407 6.58 -11.31 4.19
C ALA A 407 5.50 -11.17 5.27
N THR A 408 5.88 -10.73 6.47
CA THR A 408 4.97 -10.43 7.58
C THR A 408 3.93 -9.41 7.16
N ALA A 409 4.34 -8.28 6.56
CA ALA A 409 3.42 -7.26 6.10
C ALA A 409 2.42 -7.80 5.06
N ALA A 410 2.90 -8.55 4.06
CA ALA A 410 2.06 -9.13 3.01
C ALA A 410 1.06 -10.17 3.57
N TRP A 411 1.50 -11.08 4.44
CA TRP A 411 0.62 -12.09 5.03
C TRP A 411 -0.38 -11.52 6.05
N ILE A 412 -0.02 -10.46 6.78
CA ILE A 412 -0.99 -9.77 7.63
C ILE A 412 -2.07 -9.07 6.79
N ARG A 413 -1.71 -8.44 5.67
CA ARG A 413 -2.71 -7.91 4.71
C ARG A 413 -3.62 -9.01 4.19
N ALA A 414 -3.05 -10.15 3.79
CA ALA A 414 -3.82 -11.31 3.36
C ALA A 414 -4.76 -11.82 4.48
N ALA A 415 -4.28 -11.88 5.73
CA ALA A 415 -5.07 -12.31 6.88
C ALA A 415 -6.19 -11.32 7.22
N ARG A 416 -5.97 -10.01 7.09
CA ARG A 416 -7.04 -9.01 7.25
C ARG A 416 -8.15 -9.20 6.22
N LEU A 417 -7.81 -9.58 5.00
CA LEU A 417 -8.79 -9.88 3.94
C LEU A 417 -9.49 -11.22 4.18
N ALA A 418 -8.76 -12.30 4.46
CA ALA A 418 -9.32 -13.64 4.67
C ALA A 418 -8.87 -14.25 6.01
N PRO A 419 -9.45 -13.81 7.14
CA PRO A 419 -8.99 -14.18 8.48
C PRO A 419 -9.13 -15.67 8.81
N ARG A 420 -9.97 -16.40 8.05
CA ARG A 420 -10.30 -17.81 8.26
C ARG A 420 -9.56 -18.75 7.32
N ASP A 421 -8.74 -18.25 6.39
CA ASP A 421 -8.03 -19.11 5.44
C ASP A 421 -6.93 -19.93 6.15
N PRO A 422 -6.98 -21.28 6.06
CA PRO A 422 -6.03 -22.14 6.76
C PRO A 422 -4.61 -22.07 6.19
N ALA A 423 -4.42 -21.68 4.93
CA ALA A 423 -3.09 -21.52 4.33
C ALA A 423 -2.39 -20.26 4.86
N ILE A 424 -3.11 -19.14 4.94
CA ILE A 424 -2.59 -17.88 5.49
C ILE A 424 -2.23 -18.05 6.97
N ARG A 425 -3.10 -18.69 7.76
CA ARG A 425 -2.83 -18.97 9.19
C ARG A 425 -1.64 -19.89 9.41
N ARG A 426 -1.40 -20.86 8.51
CA ARG A 426 -0.23 -21.73 8.57
C ARG A 426 1.04 -20.96 8.21
N ALA A 427 0.98 -20.12 7.17
CA ALA A 427 2.10 -19.30 6.74
C ALA A 427 2.58 -18.33 7.84
N LEU A 428 1.67 -17.67 8.55
CA LEU A 428 2.03 -16.80 9.68
C LEU A 428 2.77 -17.53 10.82
N ARG A 429 2.61 -18.85 10.98
CA ARG A 429 3.35 -19.65 11.97
C ARG A 429 4.77 -20.01 11.52
N LEU A 430 5.10 -19.79 10.25
CA LEU A 430 6.44 -20.01 9.71
C LEU A 430 7.39 -18.84 9.98
N LEU A 431 6.84 -17.67 10.31
CA LEU A 431 7.60 -16.49 10.69
C LEU A 431 8.04 -16.59 12.16
N PRO A 432 9.13 -15.88 12.54
CA PRO A 432 9.50 -15.73 13.93
C PRO A 432 8.33 -15.25 14.79
N ALA A 433 8.24 -15.76 16.02
CA ALA A 433 7.18 -15.34 16.94
C ALA A 433 7.32 -13.83 17.23
N PRO A 434 6.26 -13.02 17.04
CA PRO A 434 6.32 -11.59 17.33
C PRO A 434 6.41 -11.34 18.83
N ASP A 435 6.96 -10.18 19.20
CA ASP A 435 6.87 -9.70 20.59
C ASP A 435 5.39 -9.41 20.97
N PRO A 436 5.04 -9.43 22.26
CA PRO A 436 3.65 -9.28 22.70
C PRO A 436 2.96 -8.00 22.22
N VAL A 437 3.72 -6.90 22.05
CA VAL A 437 3.19 -5.62 21.61
C VAL A 437 2.88 -5.67 20.11
N THR A 438 3.82 -6.20 19.32
CA THR A 438 3.61 -6.48 17.89
C THR A 438 2.44 -7.44 17.68
N GLU A 439 2.34 -8.52 18.47
CA GLU A 439 1.23 -9.47 18.39
C GLU A 439 -0.12 -8.80 18.64
N GLN A 440 -0.20 -7.89 19.60
CA GLN A 440 -1.42 -7.14 19.89
C GLN A 440 -1.82 -6.19 18.76
N LEU A 441 -0.84 -5.51 18.15
CA LEU A 441 -1.05 -4.58 17.02
C LEU A 441 -1.44 -5.31 15.74
N LEU A 442 -0.82 -6.47 15.47
CA LEU A 442 -1.06 -7.27 14.27
C LEU A 442 -2.22 -8.26 14.41
N ARG A 443 -2.88 -8.31 15.58
CA ARG A 443 -3.98 -9.23 15.85
C ARG A 443 -5.10 -9.05 14.83
N VAL A 444 -5.44 -10.15 14.14
CA VAL A 444 -6.57 -10.21 13.22
C VAL A 444 -7.73 -10.94 13.89
N GLY A 445 -8.92 -10.33 13.87
CA GLY A 445 -10.14 -10.97 14.36
C GLY A 445 -10.56 -12.19 13.55
N TRP A 446 -11.56 -12.93 14.05
CA TRP A 446 -12.02 -14.16 13.42
C TRP A 446 -12.77 -13.94 12.10
N ALA A 447 -13.40 -12.78 11.93
CA ALA A 447 -14.22 -12.41 10.77
C ALA A 447 -13.97 -10.95 10.39
N THR A 448 -14.29 -10.58 9.15
CA THR A 448 -14.15 -9.18 8.70
C THR A 448 -15.23 -8.29 9.31
N PRO A 449 -15.03 -6.96 9.42
CA PRO A 449 -16.07 -6.04 9.90
C PRO A 449 -17.38 -6.16 9.12
N VAL A 450 -17.29 -6.44 7.82
CA VAL A 450 -18.44 -6.63 6.94
C VAL A 450 -19.19 -7.93 7.28
N GLU A 451 -18.48 -9.03 7.53
CA GLU A 451 -19.10 -10.28 7.96
C GLU A 451 -19.86 -10.10 9.29
N TRP A 452 -19.27 -9.37 10.25
CA TRP A 452 -19.96 -8.99 11.50
C TRP A 452 -21.18 -8.10 11.24
N GLY A 453 -21.07 -7.13 10.32
CA GLY A 453 -22.18 -6.31 9.87
C GLY A 453 -23.32 -7.13 9.27
N LEU A 454 -23.02 -8.18 8.50
CA LEU A 454 -24.02 -9.08 7.91
C LEU A 454 -24.70 -9.96 8.97
N VAL A 455 -23.96 -10.43 9.98
CA VAL A 455 -24.54 -11.13 11.14
C VAL A 455 -25.47 -10.20 11.92
N ALA A 456 -25.04 -8.94 12.14
CA ALA A 456 -25.86 -7.93 12.80
C ALA A 456 -27.14 -7.63 12.02
N ALA A 457 -27.02 -7.43 10.70
CA ALA A 457 -28.11 -7.25 9.76
C ALA A 457 -29.11 -8.41 9.80
N GLY A 458 -28.62 -9.66 9.76
CA GLY A 458 -29.46 -10.85 9.85
C GLY A 458 -30.25 -10.91 11.15
N GLY A 459 -29.58 -10.69 12.29
CA GLY A 459 -30.24 -10.63 13.61
C GLY A 459 -31.30 -9.53 13.68
N TRP A 460 -30.99 -8.35 13.14
CA TRP A 460 -31.91 -7.20 13.07
C TRP A 460 -33.16 -7.51 12.24
N LEU A 461 -33.00 -8.13 11.08
CA LEU A 461 -34.12 -8.55 10.23
C LEU A 461 -35.02 -9.55 10.95
N VAL A 462 -34.45 -10.55 11.62
CA VAL A 462 -35.21 -11.56 12.38
C VAL A 462 -35.99 -10.91 13.52
N VAL A 463 -35.41 -9.94 14.24
CA VAL A 463 -36.11 -9.17 15.28
C VAL A 463 -37.36 -8.51 14.70
N TRP A 464 -37.23 -7.78 13.59
CA TRP A 464 -38.37 -7.06 13.01
C TRP A 464 -39.41 -7.97 12.36
N LEU A 465 -39.01 -9.13 11.83
CA LEU A 465 -39.94 -10.17 11.37
C LEU A 465 -40.75 -10.76 12.54
N LEU A 466 -40.13 -11.08 13.67
CA LEU A 466 -40.82 -11.57 14.87
C LEU A 466 -41.78 -10.54 15.47
N VAL A 467 -41.39 -9.26 15.40
CA VAL A 467 -42.21 -8.11 15.78
C VAL A 467 -43.41 -7.96 14.84
N ALA A 468 -43.21 -8.01 13.52
CA ALA A 468 -44.27 -7.91 12.52
C ALA A 468 -45.28 -9.05 12.61
N ALA A 469 -44.82 -10.28 12.85
CA ALA A 469 -45.66 -11.47 13.01
C ALA A 469 -46.51 -11.50 14.30
N GLY A 470 -46.42 -10.47 15.16
CA GLY A 470 -47.19 -10.37 16.39
C GLY A 470 -46.84 -11.43 17.44
N SER A 471 -45.67 -12.07 17.32
CA SER A 471 -45.31 -13.18 18.20
C SER A 471 -45.10 -12.68 19.64
N ARG A 472 -45.69 -13.35 20.64
CA ARG A 472 -45.40 -13.13 22.07
C ARG A 472 -44.02 -13.68 22.49
N ARG A 473 -43.17 -14.09 21.55
CA ARG A 473 -41.86 -14.71 21.78
C ARG A 473 -40.81 -13.65 22.16
N ARG A 474 -41.02 -12.98 23.30
CA ARG A 474 -40.11 -11.95 23.86
C ARG A 474 -38.67 -12.46 23.98
N VAL A 475 -38.50 -13.75 24.30
CA VAL A 475 -37.20 -14.41 24.37
C VAL A 475 -36.48 -14.42 23.01
N GLY A 476 -37.19 -14.72 21.91
CA GLY A 476 -36.59 -14.71 20.57
C GLY A 476 -36.16 -13.30 20.13
N ILE A 477 -37.00 -12.29 20.41
CA ILE A 477 -36.66 -10.89 20.14
C ILE A 477 -35.42 -10.46 20.93
N ALA A 478 -35.37 -10.80 22.22
CA ALA A 478 -34.21 -10.49 23.08
C ALA A 478 -32.94 -11.21 22.60
N LEU A 479 -33.04 -12.48 22.22
CA LEU A 479 -31.90 -13.27 21.73
C LEU A 479 -31.33 -12.70 20.42
N PHE A 480 -32.15 -12.52 19.39
CA PHE A 480 -31.67 -11.99 18.11
C PHE A 480 -31.28 -10.51 18.19
N GLY A 481 -31.90 -9.75 19.10
CA GLY A 481 -31.47 -8.39 19.44
C GLY A 481 -30.09 -8.36 20.09
N ALA A 482 -29.82 -9.27 21.03
CA ALA A 482 -28.50 -9.40 21.66
C ALA A 482 -27.43 -9.86 20.65
N VAL A 483 -27.76 -10.80 19.75
CA VAL A 483 -26.85 -11.21 18.66
C VAL A 483 -26.54 -10.03 17.73
N ALA A 484 -27.56 -9.26 17.33
CA ALA A 484 -27.37 -8.10 16.46
C ALA A 484 -26.49 -7.03 17.12
N LEU A 485 -26.74 -6.73 18.40
CA LEU A 485 -25.95 -5.78 19.18
C LEU A 485 -24.52 -6.27 19.37
N GLY A 486 -24.33 -7.52 19.78
CA GLY A 486 -23.02 -8.12 20.00
C GLY A 486 -22.17 -8.14 18.73
N ALA A 487 -22.74 -8.58 17.60
CA ALA A 487 -22.08 -8.56 16.30
C ALA A 487 -21.71 -7.13 15.86
N SER A 488 -22.58 -6.15 16.10
CA SER A 488 -22.30 -4.74 15.79
C SER A 488 -21.14 -4.19 16.63
N VAL A 489 -21.10 -4.51 17.93
CA VAL A 489 -20.03 -4.09 18.84
C VAL A 489 -18.69 -4.72 18.42
N VAL A 490 -18.66 -6.03 18.17
CA VAL A 490 -17.44 -6.73 17.73
C VAL A 490 -16.98 -6.21 16.36
N GLY A 491 -17.90 -6.03 15.41
CA GLY A 491 -17.61 -5.45 14.11
C GLY A 491 -17.04 -4.03 14.19
N GLY A 492 -17.59 -3.19 15.09
CA GLY A 492 -17.08 -1.84 15.35
C GLY A 492 -15.70 -1.82 15.99
N ILE A 493 -15.44 -2.74 16.93
CA ILE A 493 -14.10 -2.90 17.53
C ILE A 493 -13.09 -3.33 16.47
N GLU A 494 -13.43 -4.31 15.63
CA GLU A 494 -12.57 -4.77 14.52
C GLU A 494 -12.33 -3.67 13.49
N TRP A 495 -13.37 -2.90 13.14
CA TRP A 495 -13.23 -1.77 12.23
C TRP A 495 -12.25 -0.73 12.79
N ARG A 496 -12.42 -0.32 14.05
CA ARG A 496 -11.54 0.64 14.72
C ARG A 496 -10.09 0.15 14.83
N ARG A 497 -9.88 -1.15 15.06
CA ARG A 497 -8.52 -1.75 15.08
C ARG A 497 -7.87 -1.71 13.70
N ARG A 498 -8.61 -2.01 12.64
CA ARG A 498 -8.10 -2.04 11.26
C ARG A 498 -7.88 -0.65 10.67
N ASP A 499 -8.61 0.36 11.16
CA ASP A 499 -8.47 1.76 10.76
C ASP A 499 -7.21 2.42 11.36
N GLN A 500 -6.55 1.79 12.34
CA GLN A 500 -5.27 2.27 12.86
C GLN A 500 -4.19 2.15 11.78
N ALA A 501 -3.52 3.26 11.51
CA ALA A 501 -2.36 3.31 10.63
C ALA A 501 -1.20 2.57 11.30
N ILE A 502 -1.01 1.31 10.95
CA ILE A 502 0.06 0.45 11.45
C ILE A 502 1.08 0.26 10.34
N ALA A 503 2.36 0.23 10.68
CA ALA A 503 3.42 -0.16 9.78
C ALA A 503 4.28 -1.27 10.39
N VAL A 504 4.89 -2.07 9.53
CA VAL A 504 5.75 -3.20 9.89
C VAL A 504 7.18 -2.90 9.44
N ALA A 505 8.17 -3.11 10.31
CA ALA A 505 9.58 -2.99 9.99
C ALA A 505 9.98 -4.05 8.94
N ILE A 506 10.57 -3.62 7.82
CA ILE A 506 10.86 -4.54 6.70
C ILE A 506 12.20 -5.27 6.84
N ALA A 507 13.15 -4.65 7.55
CA ALA A 507 14.51 -5.15 7.77
C ALA A 507 14.73 -5.39 9.26
N ASP A 508 15.77 -6.15 9.59
CA ASP A 508 16.12 -6.38 10.99
C ASP A 508 16.87 -5.19 11.58
N GLY A 509 16.55 -4.82 12.81
CA GLY A 509 17.19 -3.70 13.52
C GLY A 509 16.88 -2.31 12.93
N VAL A 510 15.68 -2.07 12.40
CA VAL A 510 15.29 -0.75 11.87
C VAL A 510 15.42 0.32 12.95
N PRO A 511 16.27 1.36 12.75
CA PRO A 511 16.54 2.36 13.78
C PRO A 511 15.43 3.41 13.86
N VAL A 512 14.83 3.54 15.04
CA VAL A 512 13.87 4.59 15.40
C VAL A 512 14.66 5.79 15.91
N ARG A 513 14.72 6.85 15.10
CA ARG A 513 15.57 8.02 15.33
C ARG A 513 14.84 9.11 16.13
N ALA A 514 15.57 9.86 16.95
CA ALA A 514 14.95 10.91 17.76
C ALA A 514 14.37 12.07 16.93
N ALA A 515 14.88 12.29 15.71
CA ALA A 515 14.50 13.39 14.83
C ALA A 515 14.54 13.00 13.34
N PRO A 516 13.78 13.70 12.46
CA PRO A 516 13.63 13.33 11.04
C PRO A 516 14.77 13.88 10.16
N TYR A 517 16.00 13.47 10.44
CA TYR A 517 17.17 13.75 9.58
C TYR A 517 18.22 12.64 9.69
N GLY A 518 19.05 12.49 8.64
CA GLY A 518 19.91 11.30 8.47
C GLY A 518 20.97 11.07 9.54
N GLY A 519 21.40 12.12 10.26
CA GLY A 519 22.39 12.05 11.33
C GLY A 519 21.80 11.92 12.76
N ALA A 520 20.48 11.81 12.90
CA ALA A 520 19.85 11.72 14.22
C ALA A 520 20.17 10.37 14.89
N SER A 521 20.45 10.40 16.20
CA SER A 521 20.72 9.19 16.98
C SER A 521 19.49 8.28 17.03
N ALA A 522 19.74 6.97 16.93
CA ALA A 522 18.72 5.94 17.10
C ALA A 522 18.41 5.77 18.59
N ALA A 523 17.18 6.07 18.99
CA ALA A 523 16.69 5.89 20.36
C ALA A 523 16.32 4.42 20.65
N ALA A 524 15.91 3.67 19.63
CA ALA A 524 15.61 2.25 19.71
C ALA A 524 15.81 1.57 18.33
N SER A 525 15.86 0.25 18.31
CA SER A 525 15.81 -0.55 17.08
C SER A 525 14.64 -1.54 17.13
N VAL A 526 14.02 -1.77 15.98
CA VAL A 526 12.85 -2.66 15.85
C VAL A 526 13.24 -3.84 14.97
N PRO A 527 12.99 -5.09 15.39
CA PRO A 527 13.32 -6.26 14.60
C PRO A 527 12.43 -6.38 13.37
N ALA A 528 12.88 -7.18 12.40
CA ALA A 528 12.10 -7.46 11.19
C ALA A 528 10.73 -8.05 11.55
N GLY A 529 9.65 -7.50 10.97
CA GLY A 529 8.28 -7.93 11.27
C GLY A 529 7.66 -7.25 12.51
N GLY A 530 8.43 -6.44 13.25
CA GLY A 530 7.91 -5.64 14.36
C GLY A 530 6.91 -4.58 13.90
N ALA A 531 5.81 -4.42 14.64
CA ALA A 531 4.74 -3.48 14.30
C ALA A 531 4.84 -2.16 15.08
N LEU A 532 4.51 -1.07 14.40
CA LEU A 532 4.59 0.30 14.90
C LEU A 532 3.31 1.06 14.52
N LEU A 533 2.84 1.93 15.41
CA LEU A 533 1.77 2.86 15.08
C LEU A 533 2.35 4.06 14.34
N VAL A 534 1.74 4.42 13.23
CA VAL A 534 2.15 5.53 12.36
C VAL A 534 1.47 6.81 12.82
N GLY A 535 2.29 7.84 13.06
CA GLY A 535 1.89 9.20 13.38
C GLY A 535 2.01 10.13 12.18
N ARG A 536 2.68 11.27 12.38
CA ARG A 536 2.85 12.30 11.35
C ARG A 536 3.86 11.86 10.29
N ARG A 537 3.75 12.46 9.11
CA ARG A 537 4.73 12.32 8.02
C ARG A 537 5.45 13.64 7.79
N TYR A 538 6.76 13.58 7.60
CA TYR A 538 7.60 14.73 7.29
C TYR A 538 8.57 14.36 6.16
N GLY A 539 8.19 14.68 4.92
CA GLY A 539 8.94 14.24 3.74
C GLY A 539 9.04 12.70 3.68
N PRO A 540 10.25 12.12 3.57
CA PRO A 540 10.44 10.67 3.61
C PRO A 540 10.33 10.06 5.01
N TRP A 541 10.25 10.89 6.06
CA TRP A 541 10.22 10.44 7.45
C TRP A 541 8.80 10.21 7.94
N VAL A 542 8.64 9.16 8.72
CA VAL A 542 7.38 8.76 9.34
C VAL A 542 7.60 8.69 10.84
N GLU A 543 6.82 9.47 11.58
CA GLU A 543 6.78 9.40 13.03
C GLU A 543 6.11 8.08 13.41
N VAL A 544 6.73 7.36 14.34
CA VAL A 544 6.27 6.06 14.81
C VAL A 544 6.25 6.05 16.33
N HIS A 545 5.27 5.37 16.89
CA HIS A 545 5.17 5.16 18.33
C HIS A 545 4.66 3.77 18.66
N ARG A 546 5.00 3.29 19.86
CA ARG A 546 4.63 1.98 20.37
C ARG A 546 4.43 2.04 21.89
N ALA A 547 3.57 1.16 22.41
CA ALA A 547 3.10 1.22 23.80
C ALA A 547 4.18 0.89 24.85
N ASP A 548 5.31 0.34 24.43
CA ASP A 548 6.50 0.04 25.25
C ASP A 548 7.45 1.24 25.42
N GLY A 549 7.07 2.42 24.92
CA GLY A 549 7.85 3.65 25.05
C GLY A 549 8.74 3.96 23.84
N ILE A 550 8.74 3.13 22.80
CA ILE A 550 9.41 3.48 21.54
C ILE A 550 8.63 4.62 20.87
N HIS A 551 9.33 5.74 20.65
CA HIS A 551 8.80 6.91 19.96
C HIS A 551 9.91 7.58 19.17
N GLY A 552 9.67 7.91 17.90
CA GLY A 552 10.64 8.60 17.06
C GLY A 552 10.28 8.57 15.58
N TRP A 553 11.29 8.62 14.72
CA TRP A 553 11.17 8.76 13.28
C TRP A 553 11.89 7.63 12.55
N VAL A 554 11.25 7.09 11.53
CA VAL A 554 11.78 6.02 10.67
C VAL A 554 11.60 6.44 9.21
N LEU A 555 12.49 5.99 8.32
CA LEU A 555 12.31 6.27 6.89
C LEU A 555 11.14 5.45 6.34
N GLY A 556 10.31 6.05 5.49
CA GLY A 556 9.16 5.39 4.89
C GLY A 556 9.53 4.15 4.05
N GLU A 557 10.78 4.06 3.58
CA GLU A 557 11.31 2.89 2.87
C GLU A 557 11.74 1.75 3.80
N GLU A 558 11.97 2.02 5.11
CA GLU A 558 12.34 1.03 6.13
C GLU A 558 11.09 0.34 6.74
N ILE A 559 9.89 0.76 6.36
CA ILE A 559 8.62 0.26 6.88
C ILE A 559 7.61 -0.03 5.77
N ALA A 560 6.75 -1.03 5.98
CA ALA A 560 5.62 -1.33 5.13
C ALA A 560 4.32 -1.02 5.88
N GLY A 561 3.55 -0.02 5.42
CA GLY A 561 2.22 0.27 5.98
C GLY A 561 1.25 -0.89 5.77
N LEU A 562 0.26 -1.08 6.64
CA LEU A 562 -0.72 -2.17 6.56
C LEU A 562 -2.10 -1.74 6.09
#